data_AF-A0A7C6E3D2-F1
#
_entry.id   AF-A0A7C6E3D2-F1
#
_cell.length_a   1.000
_cell.length_b   1.000
_cell.length_c   1.000
_cell.angle_alpha   90.00
_cell.angle_beta   90.00
_cell.angle_gamma   90.00
#
_symmetry.space_group_name_H-M   'P 1'
#
loop_
_entity.id
_entity.type
_entity.pdbx_description
1 polymer ?
#
loop_
_entity_poly.entity_id
_entity_poly.type
_entity_poly.pdbx_seq_one_letter_code
_entity_poly.pdbx_strand_id
1 'polypeptide(L)'
;MALEFVSRVGEPAEEQEHHPDLLLSWGRVEVRIWTHKVDGPTESDFILAAKIDRLPRPAPAGWPRRASFKGNNFAPTCLLLPAAR
;
A
#
# COMPACT_ATOMS: atom_id res chain seq x y z
N MET A 1 2.36 0.76 15.37
CA MET A 1 1.10 -0.02 15.24
C MET A 1 0.56 0.05 13.80
N ALA A 2 -0.44 -0.76 13.41
CA ALA A 2 -1.00 -0.71 12.04
C ALA A 2 -1.64 0.66 11.71
N LEU A 3 -2.37 1.25 12.65
CA LEU A 3 -2.94 2.60 12.51
C LEU A 3 -1.85 3.67 12.30
N GLU A 4 -0.74 3.58 13.03
CA GLU A 4 0.39 4.49 12.87
C GLU A 4 0.99 4.41 11.45
N PHE A 5 1.05 3.21 10.87
CA PHE A 5 1.49 3.05 9.48
C PHE A 5 0.54 3.76 8.50
N VAL A 6 -0.78 3.65 8.68
CA VAL A 6 -1.78 4.39 7.87
C VAL A 6 -1.51 5.89 7.94
N SER A 7 -1.33 6.44 9.14
CA SER A 7 -1.05 7.87 9.31
C SER A 7 0.21 8.31 8.57
N ARG A 8 1.25 7.47 8.55
CA ARG A 8 2.52 7.77 7.87
C ARG A 8 2.46 7.66 6.36
N VAL A 9 1.49 6.92 5.81
CA VAL A 9 1.25 6.88 4.36
C VAL A 9 0.65 8.18 3.85
N GLY A 10 -0.04 8.95 4.71
CA GLY A 10 -0.65 10.23 4.33
C GLY A 10 0.37 11.24 3.79
N GLU A 11 1.51 11.42 4.46
CA GLU A 11 2.54 12.40 4.06
C GLU A 11 3.06 12.20 2.63
N PRO A 12 3.56 11.00 2.22
CA PRO A 12 3.98 10.80 0.84
C PRO A 12 2.83 10.83 -0.17
N ALA A 13 1.58 10.52 0.24
CA ALA A 13 0.42 10.64 -0.64
C ALA A 13 0.12 12.11 -0.98
N GLU A 14 0.12 12.99 0.02
CA GLU A 14 -0.05 14.43 -0.17
C GLU A 14 1.11 15.04 -0.97
N GLU A 15 2.35 14.68 -0.66
CA GLU A 15 3.53 15.19 -1.39
C GLU A 15 3.52 14.79 -2.88
N GLN A 16 2.87 13.69 -3.22
CA GLN A 16 2.74 13.24 -4.62
C GLN A 16 1.44 13.66 -5.29
N GLU A 17 0.55 14.36 -4.56
CA GLU A 17 -0.84 14.63 -4.98
C GLU A 17 -1.50 13.36 -5.56
N HIS A 18 -1.23 12.21 -4.94
CA HIS A 18 -1.66 10.90 -5.41
C HIS A 18 -2.03 10.03 -4.22
N HIS A 19 -3.32 9.71 -4.10
CA HIS A 19 -3.86 9.09 -2.90
C HIS A 19 -4.12 7.60 -3.12
N PRO A 20 -3.60 6.73 -2.22
CA PRO A 20 -3.88 5.31 -2.28
C PRO A 20 -5.18 4.97 -1.54
N ASP A 21 -5.85 3.89 -1.93
CA ASP A 21 -6.88 3.28 -1.11
C ASP A 21 -6.22 2.50 0.04
N LEU A 22 -6.61 2.80 1.27
CA LEU A 22 -6.11 2.16 2.49
C LEU A 22 -7.20 1.36 3.17
N LEU A 23 -7.01 0.05 3.28
CA LEU A 23 -7.87 -0.82 4.08
C LEU A 23 -7.14 -1.20 5.37
N LEU A 24 -7.56 -0.59 6.47
CA LEU A 24 -7.08 -0.90 7.81
C LEU A 24 -7.87 -2.07 8.42
N SER A 25 -7.16 -3.06 8.95
CA SER A 25 -7.70 -4.19 9.68
C SER A 25 -6.88 -4.44 10.94
N TRP A 26 -7.35 -5.32 11.82
CA TRP A 26 -6.66 -5.61 13.07
C TRP A 26 -5.24 -6.14 12.82
N GLY A 27 -4.23 -5.29 13.10
CA GLY A 27 -2.81 -5.60 12.86
C GLY A 27 -2.35 -5.57 11.40
N ARG A 28 -3.16 -5.11 10.45
CA ARG A 28 -2.87 -5.16 9.01
C ARG A 28 -3.32 -3.88 8.29
N VAL A 29 -2.58 -3.48 7.26
CA VAL A 29 -2.95 -2.42 6.32
C VAL A 29 -2.76 -2.94 4.91
N GLU A 30 -3.78 -2.86 4.09
CA GLU A 30 -3.66 -3.07 2.65
C GLU A 30 -3.63 -1.71 1.95
N VAL A 31 -2.65 -1.52 1.08
CA VAL A 31 -2.46 -0.30 0.29
C VAL A 31 -2.70 -0.66 -1.16
N ARG A 32 -3.56 0.10 -1.84
CA ARG A 32 -3.82 -0.07 -3.27
C ARG A 32 -3.59 1.28 -3.95
N ILE A 33 -2.78 1.30 -5.00
CA ILE A 33 -2.35 2.52 -5.67
C ILE A 33 -2.75 2.41 -7.13
N TRP A 34 -3.65 3.28 -7.57
CA TRP A 34 -4.20 3.22 -8.91
C TRP A 34 -4.61 4.60 -9.41
N THR A 35 -4.25 4.91 -10.65
CA THR A 35 -4.73 6.11 -11.32
C THR A 35 -5.94 5.79 -12.19
N HIS A 36 -7.13 6.24 -11.77
CA HIS A 36 -8.40 5.98 -12.49
C HIS A 36 -8.51 6.66 -13.88
N LYS A 37 -7.55 7.49 -14.25
CA LYS A 37 -7.58 8.33 -15.45
C LYS A 37 -6.99 7.64 -16.69
N VAL A 38 -6.28 6.54 -16.50
CA VAL A 38 -5.66 5.74 -17.57
C VAL A 38 -5.94 4.25 -17.31
N ASP A 39 -6.06 3.45 -18.36
CA ASP A 39 -6.30 2.00 -18.27
C ASP A 39 -5.05 1.20 -17.83
N GLY A 40 -4.26 1.74 -16.90
CA GLY A 40 -3.00 1.17 -16.46
C GLY A 40 -2.30 1.98 -15.38
N PRO A 41 -1.28 1.40 -14.71
CA PRO A 41 -0.45 2.14 -13.77
C PRO A 41 0.36 3.22 -14.48
N THR A 42 0.50 4.34 -13.81
CA THR A 42 1.30 5.49 -14.18
C THR A 42 2.59 5.55 -13.39
N GLU A 43 3.52 6.39 -13.82
CA GLU A 43 4.74 6.69 -13.07
C GLU A 43 4.44 7.13 -11.63
N SER A 44 3.41 7.96 -11.42
CA SER A 44 2.98 8.40 -10.08
C SER A 44 2.59 7.24 -9.17
N ASP A 45 1.96 6.19 -9.70
CA ASP A 45 1.63 4.98 -8.94
C ASP A 45 2.91 4.28 -8.43
N PHE A 46 3.95 4.20 -9.27
CA PHE A 46 5.23 3.58 -8.90
C PHE A 46 6.03 4.45 -7.92
N ILE A 47 6.04 5.77 -8.08
CA ILE A 47 6.75 6.68 -7.18
C ILE A 47 6.15 6.61 -5.78
N LEU A 48 4.82 6.69 -5.68
CA LEU A 48 4.13 6.59 -4.40
C LEU A 48 4.37 5.24 -3.74
N ALA A 49 4.29 4.13 -4.50
CA ALA A 49 4.60 2.80 -4.00
C ALA A 49 6.02 2.72 -3.40
N ALA A 50 7.01 3.27 -4.10
CA ALA A 50 8.40 3.28 -3.65
C ALA A 50 8.61 4.13 -2.39
N LYS A 51 7.88 5.25 -2.24
CA LYS A 51 7.90 6.07 -1.02
C LYS A 51 7.30 5.33 0.17
N ILE A 52 6.16 4.66 -0.02
CA ILE A 52 5.48 3.89 1.04
C ILE A 52 6.32 2.69 1.50
N ASP A 53 7.00 1.99 0.59
CA ASP A 53 7.83 0.82 0.94
C ASP A 53 9.02 1.18 1.85
N ARG A 54 9.46 2.45 1.82
CA ARG A 54 10.54 2.97 2.67
C ARG A 54 10.08 3.34 4.09
N LEU A 55 8.77 3.36 4.35
CA LEU A 55 8.25 3.68 5.68
C LEU A 55 8.56 2.55 6.69
N PRO A 56 9.04 2.89 7.91
CA PRO A 56 9.21 1.93 8.99
C PRO A 56 7.91 1.19 9.29
N ARG A 57 8.00 -0.14 9.27
CA ARG A 57 6.87 -1.04 9.57
C ARG A 57 6.91 -1.44 11.04
N PRO A 58 5.74 -1.57 11.70
CA PRO A 58 5.68 -2.25 13.00
C PRO A 58 6.17 -3.72 12.87
N ALA A 59 6.97 -4.23 13.83
CA ALA A 59 7.66 -5.53 13.76
C ALA A 59 7.25 -6.52 14.88
N PRO A 60 7.58 -7.85 14.80
CA PRO A 60 8.13 -8.61 13.65
C PRO A 60 7.08 -9.56 13.03
N ALA A 61 6.76 -9.45 11.74
CA ALA A 61 7.53 -9.91 10.58
C ALA A 61 7.59 -11.45 10.38
N GLY A 62 6.43 -12.13 10.43
CA GLY A 62 6.18 -13.35 9.66
C GLY A 62 5.51 -13.07 8.29
N TRP A 63 5.22 -11.80 7.99
CA TRP A 63 4.45 -11.41 6.80
C TRP A 63 5.35 -11.12 5.59
N PRO A 64 5.23 -11.86 4.48
CA PRO A 64 6.07 -11.63 3.31
C PRO A 64 5.72 -10.29 2.66
N ARG A 65 6.75 -9.57 2.21
CA ARG A 65 6.62 -8.44 1.28
C ARG A 65 6.26 -9.01 -0.09
N ARG A 66 4.97 -9.12 -0.41
CA ARG A 66 4.53 -9.49 -1.77
C ARG A 66 3.71 -8.37 -2.38
N ALA A 67 4.27 -7.71 -3.37
CA ALA A 67 3.47 -7.06 -4.40
C ALA A 67 2.69 -8.17 -5.11
N SER A 68 1.36 -8.08 -5.14
CA SER A 68 0.53 -9.04 -5.87
C SER A 68 -0.15 -8.30 -7.01
N PHE A 69 0.25 -8.62 -8.22
CA PHE A 69 -0.41 -8.13 -9.43
C PHE A 69 -1.69 -8.93 -9.65
N LYS A 70 -2.83 -8.26 -9.80
CA LYS A 70 -4.07 -8.91 -10.23
C LYS A 70 -4.64 -8.12 -11.41
N GLY A 71 -4.25 -8.51 -12.62
CA GLY A 71 -4.65 -7.86 -13.88
C GLY A 71 -3.90 -6.55 -14.16
N ASN A 72 -4.53 -5.60 -14.88
CA ASN A 72 -3.97 -4.26 -15.10
C ASN A 72 -3.90 -3.43 -13.82
N ASN A 73 -4.62 -3.79 -12.76
CA ASN A 73 -4.58 -3.10 -11.48
C ASN A 73 -3.27 -3.40 -10.75
N PHE A 74 -2.39 -2.40 -10.71
CA PHE A 74 -1.26 -2.39 -9.80
C PHE A 74 -1.83 -2.30 -8.38
N ALA A 75 -1.70 -3.38 -7.60
CA ALA A 75 -1.92 -3.33 -6.16
C ALA A 75 -0.54 -3.48 -5.52
N PRO A 76 0.28 -2.41 -5.48
CA PRO A 76 1.51 -2.48 -4.73
C PRO A 76 1.12 -2.42 -3.27
N THR A 77 1.51 -3.47 -2.54
CA THR A 77 1.35 -3.61 -1.08
C THR A 77 0.00 -4.13 -0.60
N CYS A 78 -0.32 -5.33 -1.05
CA CYS A 78 -1.09 -6.23 -0.22
C CYS A 78 -0.17 -6.87 0.83
N LEU A 79 -0.22 -6.39 2.08
CA LEU A 79 -0.26 -7.36 3.17
C LEU A 79 -1.47 -8.25 2.81
N LEU A 80 -1.26 -9.50 2.40
CA LEU A 80 -2.31 -10.49 2.10
C LEU A 80 -2.24 -11.59 3.15
N LEU A 81 -3.23 -11.68 4.05
CA LEU A 81 -3.46 -12.75 5.03
C LEU A 81 -4.61 -13.65 4.55
N PRO A 82 -4.53 -15.00 4.63
CA PRO A 82 -5.73 -15.79 4.79
C PRO A 82 -6.41 -15.42 6.12
N ALA A 83 -7.74 -15.38 6.11
CA ALA A 83 -8.54 -15.21 7.31
C ALA A 83 -8.49 -16.49 8.18
N ALA A 84 -8.48 -16.30 9.51
CA ALA A 84 -8.56 -17.30 10.58
C ALA A 84 -7.31 -18.20 10.76
N ARG A 85 -6.84 -18.48 11.98
CA ARG A 85 -7.51 -18.58 13.28
C ARG A 85 -6.91 -17.69 14.35
#